data_AF-A0A2D4KXX1-F1
#
_entry.id   AF-A0A2D4KXX1-F1
#
_cell.length_a   1.000
_cell.length_b   1.000
_cell.length_c   1.000
_cell.angle_alpha   90.00
_cell.angle_beta   90.00
_cell.angle_gamma   90.00
#
_symmetry.space_group_name_H-M   'P 1'
#
loop_
_entity.id
_entity.type
_entity.pdbx_description
1 polymer ?
#
loop_
_entity_poly.entity_id
_entity_poly.type
_entity_poly.pdbx_seq_one_letter_code
_entity_poly.pdbx_strand_id
1 'polypeptide(L)'
;AQGCEDIIAESISLETLIAVLKWSSQPYGSKWVHRQALHFLCEEFSQVMTSDVFYELCKDHLQTAIQSDYLQASEQDILKYLVKWGEHQLIKRIADREPNLLSGTAHSVNKRGVKRRDLD
;
A
#
# COMPACT_ATOMS: atom_id res chain seq x y z
N ALA A 1 -4.13 -29.42 -8.10
CA ALA A 1 -3.94 -28.00 -7.79
C ALA A 1 -4.54 -27.64 -6.42
N GLN A 2 -5.73 -28.14 -6.08
CA GLN A 2 -6.43 -27.82 -4.82
C GLN A 2 -5.56 -27.84 -3.55
N GLY A 3 -4.74 -28.88 -3.34
CA GLY A 3 -3.91 -28.94 -2.12
C GLY A 3 -2.90 -27.80 -1.95
N CYS A 4 -2.39 -27.20 -3.04
CA CYS A 4 -1.54 -26.02 -2.94
C CYS A 4 -2.36 -24.77 -2.60
N GLU A 5 -3.58 -24.66 -3.12
CA GLU A 5 -4.48 -23.54 -2.82
C GLU A 5 -4.89 -23.57 -1.35
N ASP A 6 -5.20 -24.75 -0.81
CA ASP A 6 -5.56 -24.94 0.59
C ASP A 6 -4.41 -24.53 1.53
N ILE A 7 -3.17 -24.95 1.24
CA ILE A 7 -1.98 -24.55 2.02
C ILE A 7 -1.79 -23.03 2.01
N ILE A 8 -1.99 -22.37 0.85
CA ILE A 8 -1.86 -20.91 0.77
C ILE A 8 -2.96 -20.24 1.59
N ALA A 9 -4.20 -20.73 1.50
CA ALA A 9 -5.33 -20.21 2.27
C ALA A 9 -5.11 -20.33 3.79
N GLU A 10 -4.60 -21.47 4.25
CA GLU A 10 -4.25 -21.69 5.66
C GLU A 10 -3.10 -20.80 6.13
N SER A 11 -2.24 -20.35 5.22
CA SER A 11 -1.10 -19.45 5.52
C SER A 11 -1.45 -17.97 5.58
N ILE A 12 -2.71 -17.58 5.32
CA ILE A 12 -3.14 -16.19 5.31
C ILE A 12 -3.05 -15.63 6.75
N SER A 13 -2.28 -14.56 6.88
CA SER A 13 -2.06 -13.81 8.12
C SER A 13 -1.82 -12.33 7.77
N LEU A 14 -1.70 -11.45 8.78
CA LEU A 14 -1.36 -10.04 8.54
C LEU A 14 -0.08 -9.88 7.69
N GLU A 15 0.93 -10.71 7.92
CA GLU A 15 2.21 -10.64 7.21
C GLU A 15 2.11 -11.08 5.75
N THR A 16 1.29 -12.11 5.46
CA THR A 16 1.19 -12.70 4.13
C THR A 16 0.06 -12.09 3.29
N LEU A 17 -0.89 -11.40 3.92
CA LEU A 17 -2.12 -10.88 3.30
C LEU A 17 -1.86 -10.11 2.00
N ILE A 18 -0.93 -9.16 2.03
CA ILE A 18 -0.63 -8.31 0.87
C ILE A 18 -0.05 -9.12 -0.28
N ALA A 19 0.87 -10.04 0.03
CA ALA A 19 1.48 -10.90 -0.98
C ALA A 19 0.43 -11.82 -1.62
N VAL A 20 -0.42 -12.43 -0.80
CA VAL A 20 -1.49 -13.32 -1.27
C VAL A 20 -2.52 -12.56 -2.11
N LEU A 21 -2.98 -11.38 -1.68
CA LEU A 21 -3.91 -10.54 -2.45
C LEU A 21 -3.33 -10.12 -3.81
N LYS A 22 -2.05 -9.69 -3.83
CA LYS A 22 -1.37 -9.28 -5.08
C LYS A 22 -1.18 -10.44 -6.05
N TRP A 23 -0.80 -11.61 -5.56
CA TRP A 23 -0.61 -12.79 -6.41
C TRP A 23 -1.96 -13.35 -6.91
N SER A 24 -2.92 -13.51 -6.00
CA SER A 24 -4.21 -14.13 -6.33
C SER A 24 -5.09 -13.28 -7.25
N SER A 25 -4.85 -11.97 -7.32
CA SER A 25 -5.49 -11.05 -8.27
C SER A 25 -4.90 -11.07 -9.69
N GLN A 26 -3.75 -11.74 -9.90
CA GLN A 26 -3.18 -11.90 -11.24
C GLN A 26 -4.06 -12.82 -12.11
N PRO A 27 -4.00 -12.72 -13.46
CA PRO A 27 -4.79 -13.57 -14.36
C PRO A 27 -4.58 -15.07 -14.15
N TYR A 28 -3.39 -15.47 -13.69
CA TYR A 28 -3.00 -16.84 -13.37
C TYR A 28 -3.16 -17.19 -11.88
N GLY A 29 -3.60 -16.24 -11.05
CA GLY A 29 -3.82 -16.43 -9.63
C GLY A 29 -5.09 -17.24 -9.34
N SER A 30 -5.15 -17.89 -8.17
CA SER A 30 -6.36 -18.59 -7.76
C SER A 30 -7.43 -17.60 -7.29
N LYS A 31 -8.56 -17.60 -8.00
CA LYS A 31 -9.76 -16.85 -7.60
C LYS A 31 -10.32 -17.32 -6.26
N TRP A 32 -10.14 -18.60 -5.91
CA TRP A 32 -10.62 -19.11 -4.63
C TRP A 32 -9.76 -18.59 -3.48
N VAL A 33 -8.44 -18.65 -3.60
CA VAL A 33 -7.51 -18.04 -2.63
C VAL A 33 -7.74 -16.54 -2.51
N HIS A 34 -8.01 -15.85 -3.63
CA HIS A 34 -8.31 -14.41 -3.60
C HIS A 34 -9.52 -14.09 -2.71
N ARG A 35 -10.59 -14.88 -2.83
CA ARG A 35 -11.77 -14.73 -1.97
C ARG A 35 -11.45 -15.00 -0.50
N GLN A 36 -10.61 -16.00 -0.21
CA GLN A 36 -10.21 -16.29 1.16
C GLN A 36 -9.39 -15.15 1.78
N ALA A 37 -8.50 -14.52 0.99
CA ALA A 37 -7.74 -13.37 1.44
C ALA A 37 -8.61 -12.13 1.67
N LEU A 38 -9.61 -11.89 0.81
CA LEU A 38 -10.60 -10.82 1.04
C LEU A 38 -11.49 -11.12 2.25
N HIS A 39 -11.86 -12.38 2.49
CA HIS A 39 -12.60 -12.78 3.68
C HIS A 39 -11.81 -12.49 4.95
N PHE A 40 -10.54 -12.91 5.00
CA PHE A 40 -9.63 -12.59 6.09
C PHE A 40 -9.50 -11.08 6.29
N LEU A 41 -9.35 -10.30 5.20
CA LEU A 41 -9.29 -8.84 5.28
C LEU A 41 -10.54 -8.26 5.94
N CYS A 42 -11.73 -8.79 5.64
CA CYS A 42 -12.97 -8.34 6.27
C CYS A 42 -13.07 -8.73 7.76
N GLU A 43 -12.73 -9.97 8.10
CA GLU A 43 -12.80 -10.49 9.48
C GLU A 43 -11.78 -9.80 10.40
N GLU A 44 -10.56 -9.62 9.91
CA GLU A 44 -9.47 -9.04 10.69
C GLU A 44 -9.27 -7.55 10.41
N PHE A 45 -10.26 -6.87 9.81
CA PHE A 45 -10.11 -5.49 9.35
C PHE A 45 -9.68 -4.53 10.47
N SER A 46 -10.20 -4.73 11.67
CA SER A 46 -9.81 -3.94 12.84
C SER A 46 -8.33 -4.09 13.21
N GLN A 47 -7.76 -5.30 13.05
CA GLN A 47 -6.33 -5.52 13.24
C GLN A 47 -5.53 -4.97 12.06
N VAL A 48 -5.99 -5.20 10.83
CA VAL A 48 -5.35 -4.69 9.62
C VAL A 48 -5.22 -3.17 9.68
N MET A 49 -6.32 -2.43 9.93
CA MET A 49 -6.34 -0.96 9.91
C MET A 49 -5.43 -0.30 10.95
N THR A 50 -5.11 -1.01 12.04
CA THR A 50 -4.20 -0.53 13.09
C THR A 50 -2.73 -0.87 12.82
N SER A 51 -2.44 -1.66 11.78
CA SER A 51 -1.10 -2.09 11.38
C SER A 51 -0.60 -1.34 10.13
N ASP A 52 0.71 -1.38 9.89
CA ASP A 52 1.32 -0.75 8.71
C ASP A 52 0.87 -1.40 7.39
N VAL A 53 0.47 -2.67 7.44
CA VAL A 53 -0.05 -3.45 6.31
C VAL A 53 -1.23 -2.74 5.64
N PHE A 54 -2.03 -1.98 6.39
CA PHE A 54 -3.15 -1.22 5.86
C PHE A 54 -2.75 -0.25 4.75
N TYR A 55 -1.59 0.41 4.88
CA TYR A 55 -1.11 1.38 3.91
C TYR A 55 -0.58 0.75 2.62
N GLU A 56 -0.38 -0.57 2.61
CA GLU A 56 0.03 -1.34 1.44
C GLU A 56 -1.15 -1.86 0.60
N LEU A 57 -2.37 -1.83 1.15
CA LEU A 57 -3.57 -2.19 0.41
C LEU A 57 -3.78 -1.22 -0.76
N CYS A 58 -4.14 -1.78 -1.92
CA CYS A 58 -4.55 -0.96 -3.06
C CYS A 58 -6.01 -0.52 -2.90
N LYS A 59 -6.40 0.48 -3.69
CA LYS A 59 -7.76 1.03 -3.70
C LYS A 59 -8.82 -0.06 -3.93
N ASP A 60 -8.57 -0.98 -4.85
CA ASP A 60 -9.57 -1.99 -5.24
C ASP A 60 -9.84 -2.99 -4.11
N HIS A 61 -8.81 -3.40 -3.35
CA HIS A 61 -8.98 -4.26 -2.19
C HIS A 61 -9.76 -3.55 -1.08
N LEU A 62 -9.43 -2.29 -0.79
CA LEU A 62 -10.16 -1.49 0.20
C LEU A 62 -11.61 -1.28 -0.21
N GLN A 63 -11.86 -0.88 -1.46
CA GLN A 63 -13.20 -0.68 -1.97
C GLN A 63 -14.05 -1.95 -1.85
N THR A 64 -13.48 -3.11 -2.20
CA THR A 64 -14.16 -4.40 -2.08
C THR A 64 -14.47 -4.74 -0.62
N ALA A 65 -13.52 -4.53 0.30
CA ALA A 65 -13.72 -4.80 1.72
C ALA A 65 -14.79 -3.89 2.35
N ILE A 66 -14.77 -2.59 2.03
CA ILE A 66 -15.70 -1.59 2.58
C ILE A 66 -17.12 -1.76 2.04
N GLN A 67 -17.26 -2.32 0.84
CA GLN A 67 -18.57 -2.68 0.29
C GLN A 67 -19.12 -4.00 0.85
N SER A 68 -18.36 -4.71 1.68
CA SER A 68 -18.79 -5.97 2.28
C SER A 68 -19.63 -5.74 3.52
N ASP A 69 -20.82 -6.35 3.57
CA ASP A 69 -21.68 -6.38 4.76
C ASP A 69 -21.07 -7.17 5.94
N TYR A 70 -19.97 -7.90 5.70
CA TYR A 70 -19.29 -8.74 6.69
C TYR A 70 -18.06 -8.07 7.30
N LEU A 71 -17.77 -6.81 6.95
CA LEU A 71 -16.61 -6.08 7.44
C LEU A 71 -16.64 -5.88 8.96
N GLN A 72 -15.61 -6.35 9.66
CA GLN A 72 -15.52 -6.28 11.13
C GLN A 72 -14.79 -5.02 11.61
N ALA A 73 -15.48 -3.87 11.52
CA ALA A 73 -15.04 -2.61 12.13
C ALA A 73 -16.21 -1.61 12.24
N SER A 74 -16.08 -0.61 13.13
CA SER A 74 -17.06 0.48 13.18
C SER A 74 -16.93 1.38 11.94
N GLU A 75 -18.04 1.90 11.42
CA GLU A 75 -18.01 2.86 10.30
C GLU A 75 -17.16 4.10 10.61
N GLN A 76 -17.18 4.54 11.86
CA GLN A 76 -16.37 5.65 12.34
C GLN A 76 -14.87 5.34 12.24
N ASP A 77 -14.44 4.16 12.66
CA ASP A 77 -13.04 3.75 12.55
C ASP A 77 -12.64 3.56 11.09
N ILE A 78 -13.50 2.94 10.27
CA ILE A 78 -13.28 2.77 8.84
C ILE A 78 -13.01 4.13 8.19
N LEU A 79 -13.87 5.12 8.42
CA LEU A 79 -13.71 6.46 7.88
C LEU A 79 -12.39 7.11 8.35
N LYS A 80 -12.11 7.04 9.65
CA LYS A 80 -10.89 7.60 10.24
C LYS A 80 -9.63 7.02 9.61
N TYR A 81 -9.55 5.70 9.47
CA TYR A 81 -8.39 5.04 8.89
C TYR A 81 -8.30 5.25 7.37
N LEU A 82 -9.41 5.25 6.65
CA LEU A 82 -9.41 5.57 5.22
C LEU A 82 -8.86 6.96 4.90
N VAL A 83 -9.16 7.97 5.72
CA VAL A 83 -8.57 9.31 5.57
C VAL A 83 -7.05 9.22 5.70
N LYS A 84 -6.54 8.55 6.75
CA LYS A 84 -5.10 8.33 6.94
C LYS A 84 -4.46 7.58 5.78
N TRP A 85 -5.13 6.57 5.24
CA TRP A 85 -4.65 5.85 4.06
C TRP A 85 -4.55 6.78 2.85
N GLY A 86 -5.57 7.60 2.61
CA GLY A 86 -5.57 8.59 1.52
C GLY A 86 -4.42 9.59 1.63
N GLU A 87 -4.19 10.12 2.83
CA GLU A 87 -3.06 11.01 3.14
C GLU A 87 -1.72 10.30 2.87
N HIS A 88 -1.56 9.06 3.34
CA HIS A 88 -0.36 8.27 3.10
C HIS A 88 -0.10 8.05 1.60
N GLN A 89 -1.13 7.68 0.83
CA GLN A 89 -0.99 7.52 -0.63
C GLN A 89 -0.62 8.82 -1.33
N LEU A 90 -1.11 9.96 -0.85
CA LEU A 90 -0.74 11.27 -1.39
C LEU A 90 0.74 11.57 -1.13
N ILE A 91 1.20 11.41 0.12
CA ILE A 91 2.60 11.64 0.50
C ILE A 91 3.52 10.74 -0.33
N LYS A 92 3.20 9.45 -0.44
CA LYS A 92 3.95 8.48 -1.25
C LYS A 92 4.07 8.94 -2.71
N ARG A 93 2.96 9.37 -3.33
CA ARG A 93 2.98 9.87 -4.72
C ARG A 93 3.80 11.13 -4.90
N ILE A 94 3.82 12.02 -3.90
CA ILE A 94 4.65 13.24 -3.94
C ILE A 94 6.13 12.85 -3.86
N ALA A 95 6.49 11.96 -2.92
CA ALA A 95 7.85 11.46 -2.77
C ALA A 95 8.36 10.74 -4.03
N ASP A 96 7.52 9.92 -4.66
CA ASP A 96 7.85 9.21 -5.91
C ASP A 96 8.05 10.16 -7.11
N ARG A 97 7.39 11.33 -7.10
CA ARG A 97 7.52 12.35 -8.17
C ARG A 97 8.71 13.28 -7.96
N GLU A 98 9.09 13.56 -6.71
CA GLU A 98 10.19 14.45 -6.36
C GLU A 98 11.23 13.73 -5.48
N PRO A 99 11.98 12.76 -6.02
CA PRO A 99 12.94 11.98 -5.23
C PRO A 99 14.09 12.82 -4.64
N ASN A 100 14.27 14.06 -5.10
CA ASN A 100 15.44 14.89 -4.79
C ASN A 100 15.21 16.00 -3.74
N LEU A 101 14.03 16.13 -3.14
CA LEU A 101 13.79 17.17 -2.12
C LEU A 101 14.10 16.73 -0.69
N LEU A 102 14.20 15.42 -0.43
CA LEU A 102 14.32 14.87 0.93
C LEU A 102 15.68 14.22 1.25
N SER A 103 16.66 14.28 0.34
CA SER A 103 18.04 13.91 0.65
C SER A 103 18.91 15.17 0.59
N GLY A 104 19.42 15.58 1.75
CA GLY A 104 20.19 16.80 1.96
C GLY A 104 21.28 17.06 0.93
N THR A 105 20.96 17.85 -0.09
CA THR A 105 21.94 18.54 -0.93
C THR A 105 21.97 20.03 -0.55
N ALA A 106 22.20 20.28 0.74
CA ALA A 106 22.76 21.54 1.24
C ALA A 106 24.27 21.68 0.95
N HIS A 107 24.87 20.75 0.21
CA HIS A 107 26.21 20.84 -0.37
C HIS A 107 26.04 20.77 -1.90
N SER A 108 26.35 21.76 -2.73
CA SER A 108 27.38 22.78 -2.66
C SER A 108 26.94 24.01 -3.46
N VAL A 109 26.42 25.02 -2.76
CA VAL A 109 26.50 26.39 -3.25
C VAL A 109 27.82 26.95 -2.73
N ASN A 110 28.92 26.73 -3.45
CA ASN A 110 30.13 27.52 -3.25
C ASN A 110 30.96 27.70 -4.53
N LYS A 111 30.71 28.84 -5.17
CA LYS A 111 31.71 29.78 -5.72
C LYS A 111 32.98 29.15 -6.32
N ARG A 112 32.97 28.84 -7.62
CA ARG A 112 34.16 28.98 -8.47
C ARG A 112 33.81 29.56 -9.85
N GLY A 113 33.90 30.89 -9.91
CA GLY A 113 34.45 31.67 -11.03
C GLY A 113 33.85 31.48 -12.42
N VAL A 114 32.87 32.33 -12.77
CA VAL A 114 32.70 32.74 -14.17
C VAL A 114 33.94 33.57 -14.54
N LYS A 115 34.88 32.98 -15.30
CA LYS A 115 35.93 33.76 -15.98
C LYS A 115 35.27 34.57 -17.09
N ARG A 116 35.03 35.85 -16.83
CA ARG A 116 34.93 36.86 -17.91
C ARG A 116 36.30 36.93 -18.55
N ARG A 117 36.43 36.37 -19.74
CA ARG A 117 37.47 36.70 -20.70
C ARG A 117 36.76 36.97 -22.02
N ASP A 118 37.24 38.02 -22.69
CA ASP A 118 36.93 38.42 -24.06
C ASP A 118 35.71 39.36 -24.22
N LEU A 119 35.97 40.64 -23.95
CA LEU A 119 35.36 41.77 -24.63
C LEU A 119 36.52 42.69 -25.07
N ASP A 120 37.03 42.45 -26.27
CA ASP A 120 37.71 43.45 -27.11
C ASP A 120 36.67 44.00 -28.11
#